data_AF-A0A2G9UVM2-F1
#
_entry.id   AF-A0A2G9UVM2-F1
#
_cell.length_a   1.000
_cell.length_b   1.000
_cell.length_c   1.000
_cell.angle_alpha   90.00
_cell.angle_beta   90.00
_cell.angle_gamma   90.00
#
_symmetry.space_group_name_H-M   'P 1'
#
loop_
_entity.id
_entity.type
_entity.pdbx_description
1 polymer ?
#
loop_
_entity_poly.entity_id
_entity_poly.type
_entity_poly.pdbx_seq_one_letter_code
_entity_poly.pdbx_strand_id
1 'polypeptide(L)'
;MLGVAACICGEVVRKLAMLHAGNGFTHRLALSKRPDHRLVTTGIYAFLRHPGYTGWFMWSIGTQLILCNPLCLCGYAYVSWHFFNERIYDEERDLINFFGW
;
A
#
# COMPACT_ATOMS: atom_id res chain seq x y z
N MET A 1 8.98 -14.25 -16.74
CA MET A 1 7.54 -14.18 -16.41
C MET A 1 7.25 -13.80 -14.96
N LEU A 2 8.07 -14.22 -13.99
CA LEU A 2 7.88 -13.92 -12.57
C LEU A 2 7.71 -12.42 -12.26
N GLY A 3 8.57 -11.55 -12.81
CA GLY A 3 8.47 -10.09 -12.57
C GLY A 3 7.18 -9.47 -13.12
N VAL A 4 6.73 -9.91 -14.31
CA VAL A 4 5.46 -9.46 -14.90
C VAL A 4 4.28 -9.91 -14.06
N ALA A 5 4.27 -11.17 -13.62
CA ALA A 5 3.24 -11.68 -12.71
C ALA A 5 3.21 -10.88 -11.40
N ALA A 6 4.38 -10.56 -10.83
CA ALA A 6 4.47 -9.74 -9.62
C ALA A 6 3.91 -8.33 -9.82
N CYS A 7 4.23 -7.67 -10.95
CA CYS A 7 3.66 -6.37 -11.28
C CYS A 7 2.13 -6.41 -11.45
N ILE A 8 1.60 -7.42 -12.15
CA ILE A 8 0.15 -7.55 -12.36
C ILE A 8 -0.56 -7.81 -11.03
N CYS A 9 -0.07 -8.74 -10.22
CA CYS A 9 -0.63 -9.02 -8.90
C CYS A 9 -0.60 -7.79 -7.99
N GLY A 10 0.53 -7.07 -7.96
CA GLY A 10 0.67 -5.83 -7.18
C GLY A 10 -0.32 -4.74 -7.62
N GLU A 11 -0.49 -4.55 -8.93
CA GLU A 11 -1.47 -3.60 -9.47
C GLU A 11 -2.91 -4.00 -9.16
N VAL A 12 -3.25 -5.29 -9.26
CA VAL A 12 -4.59 -5.79 -8.91
C VAL A 12 -4.88 -5.53 -7.43
N VAL A 13 -3.96 -5.89 -6.53
CA VAL A 13 -4.08 -5.65 -5.09
C VAL A 13 -4.27 -4.15 -4.80
N ARG A 14 -3.47 -3.29 -5.44
CA ARG A 14 -3.55 -1.84 -5.28
C ARG A 14 -4.88 -1.27 -5.77
N LYS A 15 -5.37 -1.71 -6.93
CA LYS A 15 -6.68 -1.26 -7.46
C LYS A 15 -7.83 -1.77 -6.59
N LEU A 16 -7.76 -3.00 -6.10
CA LEU A 16 -8.75 -3.53 -5.15
C LEU A 16 -8.78 -2.72 -3.86
N ALA A 17 -7.63 -2.29 -3.34
CA ALA A 17 -7.55 -1.38 -2.20
C ALA A 17 -8.27 -0.05 -2.50
N MET A 18 -7.98 0.57 -3.65
CA MET A 18 -8.65 1.81 -4.06
C MET A 18 -10.16 1.64 -4.21
N LEU A 19 -10.62 0.53 -4.79
CA LEU A 19 -12.04 0.24 -4.97
C LEU A 19 -12.77 0.01 -3.64
N HIS A 20 -12.15 -0.71 -2.70
CA HIS A 20 -12.76 -0.99 -1.40
C HIS A 20 -12.74 0.23 -0.47
N ALA A 21 -11.64 1.00 -0.46
CA ALA A 21 -11.55 2.22 0.33
C ALA A 21 -12.36 3.38 -0.27
N GLY A 22 -12.59 3.39 -1.58
CA GLY A 22 -13.40 4.39 -2.28
C GLY A 22 -12.93 5.81 -1.96
N ASN A 23 -13.84 6.66 -1.47
CA ASN A 23 -13.54 8.05 -1.07
C ASN A 23 -12.58 8.17 0.12
N GLY A 24 -12.35 7.06 0.86
CA GLY A 24 -11.34 6.98 1.91
C GLY A 24 -9.92 6.81 1.39
N PHE A 25 -9.73 6.43 0.12
CA PHE A 25 -8.39 6.29 -0.45
C PHE A 25 -7.85 7.65 -0.91
N THR A 26 -6.90 8.21 -0.15
CA THR A 26 -6.21 9.44 -0.53
C THR A 26 -4.72 9.17 -0.77
N HIS A 27 -4.16 9.75 -1.83
CA HIS A 27 -2.71 9.66 -2.10
C HIS A 27 -1.85 10.36 -1.04
N ARG A 28 -2.45 11.27 -0.26
CA ARG A 28 -1.85 11.93 0.89
C ARG A 28 -2.48 11.36 2.15
N LEU A 29 -1.69 11.24 3.22
CA LEU A 29 -2.19 10.90 4.54
C LEU A 29 -3.24 11.94 4.97
N ALA A 30 -4.37 11.46 5.47
CA ALA A 30 -5.41 12.33 5.98
C ALA A 30 -4.99 12.84 7.37
N LEU A 31 -4.57 14.10 7.46
CA LEU A 31 -4.16 14.72 8.73
C LEU A 31 -5.35 15.12 9.63
N SER A 32 -6.58 15.04 9.11
CA SER A 32 -7.81 15.30 9.87
C SER A 32 -8.93 14.37 9.44
N LYS A 33 -9.75 13.95 10.41
CA LYS A 33 -10.93 13.12 10.17
C LYS A 33 -11.98 13.91 9.41
N ARG A 34 -12.32 13.48 8.20
CA ARG A 34 -13.45 14.04 7.45
C ARG A 34 -14.77 13.50 8.00
N PRO A 35 -15.88 14.25 7.89
CA PRO A 35 -17.20 13.81 8.38
C PRO A 35 -17.66 12.48 7.76
N ASP A 36 -17.25 12.22 6.52
CA ASP A 36 -17.53 11.04 5.73
C ASP A 36 -16.44 9.95 5.83
N HIS A 37 -15.37 10.18 6.61
CA HIS A 37 -14.28 9.22 6.76
C HIS A 37 -14.76 8.01 7.57
N ARG A 38 -14.82 6.85 6.90
CA ARG A 38 -15.18 5.56 7.50
C ARG A 38 -13.98 4.63 7.47
N LEU A 39 -13.79 3.89 8.55
CA LEU A 39 -12.82 2.81 8.59
C LEU A 39 -13.32 1.64 7.73
N VAL A 40 -12.53 1.24 6.74
CA VAL A 40 -12.85 0.12 5.86
C VAL A 40 -12.08 -1.11 6.32
N THR A 41 -12.81 -2.11 6.83
CA THR A 41 -12.24 -3.39 7.29
C THR A 41 -12.76 -4.58 6.48
N THR A 42 -13.46 -4.32 5.38
CA THR A 42 -14.11 -5.35 4.55
C THR A 42 -13.32 -5.64 3.26
N GLY A 43 -13.57 -6.80 2.67
CA GLY A 43 -12.91 -7.23 1.44
C GLY A 43 -11.40 -7.39 1.60
N ILE A 44 -10.61 -6.73 0.75
CA ILE A 44 -9.14 -6.86 0.81
C ILE A 44 -8.53 -6.31 2.12
N TYR A 45 -9.20 -5.34 2.76
CA TYR A 45 -8.77 -4.77 4.03
C TYR A 45 -8.99 -5.72 5.23
N ALA A 46 -9.76 -6.80 5.06
CA ALA A 46 -9.90 -7.84 6.08
C ALA A 46 -8.65 -8.73 6.18
N PHE A 47 -7.86 -8.82 5.11
CA PHE A 47 -6.65 -9.65 5.05
C PHE A 47 -5.37 -8.84 5.32
N LEU A 48 -5.33 -7.59 4.84
CA LEU A 48 -4.19 -6.70 4.94
C LEU A 48 -4.68 -5.33 5.40
N ARG A 49 -4.06 -4.75 6.44
CA ARG A 49 -4.38 -3.38 6.88
C ARG A 49 -4.05 -2.33 5.81
N HIS A 50 -2.96 -2.54 5.06
CA HIS A 50 -2.43 -1.58 4.10
C HIS A 50 -2.25 -2.18 2.69
N PRO A 51 -3.33 -2.68 2.05
CA PRO A 51 -3.23 -3.42 0.79
C PRO A 51 -2.71 -2.54 -0.37
N GLY A 52 -3.00 -1.23 -0.35
CA GLY A 52 -2.47 -0.28 -1.34
C GLY A 52 -0.94 -0.18 -1.31
N TYR A 53 -0.34 -0.21 -0.12
CA TYR A 53 1.11 -0.19 0.06
C TYR A 53 1.74 -1.53 -0.28
N THR A 54 1.13 -2.64 0.16
CA THR A 54 1.58 -3.99 -0.22
C THR A 54 1.59 -4.18 -1.73
N GLY A 55 0.53 -3.75 -2.43
CA GLY A 55 0.45 -3.82 -3.88
C GLY A 55 1.53 -2.98 -4.58
N TRP A 56 1.79 -1.77 -4.07
CA TRP A 56 2.85 -0.91 -4.62
C TRP A 56 4.25 -1.49 -4.38
N PHE A 57 4.53 -2.02 -3.19
CA PHE A 57 5.78 -2.68 -2.87
C PHE A 57 6.04 -3.89 -3.78
N MET A 58 5.02 -4.73 -4.00
CA MET A 58 5.13 -5.87 -4.92
C MET A 58 5.38 -5.43 -6.36
N TRP A 59 4.70 -4.36 -6.80
CA TRP A 59 4.90 -3.79 -8.13
C TRP A 59 6.32 -3.21 -8.30
N SER A 60 6.84 -2.48 -7.31
CA SER A 60 8.17 -1.86 -7.37
C SER A 60 9.28 -2.92 -7.52
N ILE A 61 9.23 -3.99 -6.72
CA ILE A 61 10.16 -5.12 -6.82
C ILE A 61 9.97 -5.87 -8.15
N GLY A 62 8.73 -6.07 -8.59
CA GLY A 62 8.41 -6.71 -9.86
C GLY A 62 9.08 -6.04 -11.06
N THR A 63 9.14 -4.71 -11.09
CA THR A 63 9.81 -3.99 -12.18
C THR A 63 11.31 -4.29 -12.24
N GLN A 64 11.98 -4.43 -11.10
CA GLN A 64 13.41 -4.76 -11.05
C GLN A 64 13.68 -6.22 -11.42
N LEU A 65 12.73 -7.12 -11.11
CA LEU A 65 12.77 -8.51 -11.57
C LEU A 65 12.61 -8.62 -13.08
N ILE A 66 11.80 -7.77 -13.72
CA ILE A 66 11.67 -7.72 -15.18
C ILE A 66 12.99 -7.28 -15.83
N LEU A 67 13.64 -6.29 -15.23
CA LEU A 67 14.92 -5.75 -15.70
C LEU A 67 16.13 -6.64 -15.37
N CYS A 68 15.93 -7.72 -14.61
CA CYS A 68 17.00 -8.61 -14.12
C CYS A 68 18.16 -7.84 -13.44
N ASN A 69 17.84 -6.78 -12.70
CA ASN A 69 18.84 -5.91 -12.07
C ASN A 69 18.91 -6.18 -10.55
N PRO A 70 19.84 -7.03 -10.07
CA PRO A 70 19.88 -7.44 -8.66
C PRO A 70 20.27 -6.29 -7.71
N LEU A 71 21.10 -5.33 -8.16
CA LEU A 71 21.48 -4.17 -7.35
C LEU A 71 20.28 -3.25 -7.12
N CYS A 72 19.56 -2.91 -8.19
CA CYS A 72 18.35 -2.10 -8.09
C CYS A 72 17.23 -2.86 -7.38
N LEU A 73 17.14 -4.19 -7.50
CA LEU A 73 16.18 -5.00 -6.76
C LEU A 73 16.34 -4.81 -5.25
N CYS A 74 17.56 -4.98 -4.72
CA CYS A 74 17.84 -4.78 -3.30
C CYS A 74 17.60 -3.32 -2.87
N GLY A 75 18.04 -2.36 -3.68
CA GLY A 75 17.82 -0.93 -3.41
C GLY A 75 16.34 -0.57 -3.36
N TYR A 76 15.55 -1.00 -4.36
CA TYR A 76 14.12 -0.75 -4.41
C TYR A 76 13.40 -1.44 -3.25
N ALA A 77 13.74 -2.69 -2.94
CA ALA A 77 13.15 -3.41 -1.82
C ALA A 77 13.39 -2.66 -0.50
N TYR A 78 14.62 -2.25 -0.21
CA TYR A 78 14.93 -1.53 1.02
C TYR A 78 14.26 -0.15 1.09
N VAL A 79 14.42 0.67 0.04
CA VAL A 79 13.89 2.04 0.03
C VAL A 79 12.36 2.04 0.08
N SER A 80 11.70 1.19 -0.70
CA SER A 80 10.24 1.11 -0.67
C SER A 80 9.73 0.55 0.66
N TRP A 81 10.38 -0.45 1.24
CA TRP A 81 10.04 -0.95 2.57
C TRP A 81 10.17 0.14 3.63
N HIS A 82 11.30 0.86 3.68
CA HIS A 82 11.53 1.94 4.63
C HIS A 82 10.45 3.03 4.51
N PHE A 83 10.21 3.49 3.28
CA PHE A 83 9.21 4.50 2.98
C PHE A 83 7.79 4.10 3.41
N PHE A 84 7.38 2.86 3.14
CA PHE A 84 6.06 2.38 3.57
C PHE A 84 6.00 2.16 5.08
N ASN A 85 7.08 1.71 5.71
CA ASN A 85 7.12 1.49 7.15
C ASN A 85 6.92 2.81 7.92
N GLU A 86 7.61 3.89 7.52
CA GLU A 86 7.41 5.22 8.11
C GLU A 86 5.98 5.73 7.87
N ARG A 87 5.48 5.61 6.63
CA ARG A 87 4.10 6.04 6.29
C ARG A 87 3.04 5.28 7.07
N ILE A 88 3.18 3.96 7.21
CA ILE A 88 2.25 3.12 7.96
C ILE A 88 2.23 3.54 9.41
N TYR A 89 3.40 3.83 10.00
CA TYR A 89 3.47 4.30 11.38
C TYR A 89 2.71 5.62 11.60
N ASP A 90 2.91 6.60 10.72
CA ASP A 90 2.18 7.87 10.79
C ASP A 90 0.68 7.68 10.54
N GLU A 91 0.29 6.84 9.59
CA GLU A 91 -1.11 6.56 9.27
C GLU A 91 -1.85 5.86 10.41
N GLU A 92 -1.22 4.84 11.02
CA GLU A 92 -1.78 4.12 12.15
C GLU A 92 -1.97 5.04 13.35
N ARG A 93 -1.01 5.94 13.62
CA ARG A 93 -1.16 6.97 14.66
C ARG A 93 -2.40 7.84 14.40
N ASP A 94 -2.60 8.28 13.16
CA ASP A 94 -3.73 9.13 12.80
C ASP A 94 -5.06 8.35 12.84
N LEU A 95 -5.06 7.08 12.41
CA LEU A 95 -6.22 6.19 12.50
C LEU A 95 -6.64 5.92 13.96
N ILE A 96 -5.68 5.69 14.87
CA ILE A 96 -5.93 5.59 16.32
C ILE A 96 -6.59 6.88 16.81
N ASN A 97 -6.07 8.05 16.44
CA ASN A 97 -6.65 9.34 16.84
C ASN A 97 -8.07 9.56 16.29
N PHE A 98 -8.36 9.06 15.08
CA PHE A 98 -9.66 9.25 14.43
C PHE A 98 -10.73 8.27 14.88
N PHE A 99 -10.36 7.01 15.15
CA PHE A 99 -11.30 5.91 15.37
C PHE A 99 -11.11 5.19 16.70
N GLY A 100 -10.06 5.49 17.47
CA GLY A 100 -9.74 4.84 18.75
C GLY A 100 -9.31 3.38 18.60
N TRP A 101 -8.79 3.01 17.43
CA TRP A 101 -8.46 1.64 17.03
C TRP A 101 -6.96 1.41 16.95
#